data_AF-A0AAN8YGG2-F1
#
_entry.id   AF-A0AAN8YGG2-F1
#
_cell.length_a   1.000
_cell.length_b   1.000
_cell.length_c   1.000
_cell.angle_alpha   90.00
_cell.angle_beta   90.00
_cell.angle_gamma   90.00
#
_symmetry.space_group_name_H-M   'P 1'
#
loop_
_entity.id
_entity.type
_entity.pdbx_description
1 polymer ?
#
loop_
_entity_poly.entity_id
_entity_poly.type
_entity_poly.pdbx_seq_one_letter_code
_entity_poly.pdbx_strand_id
1 'polypeptide(L)'
;MQQIKTLNAEAYKWLNDLPLEKWTMYLDNGHKWGSLTTNVFESYNGVLKKARGLPITAMVHMTIKALIDRFVERNTFANALLEQNMVWPLSVEKIFNESWRKDQAHTGLMNYSTTSAVFEIFTFAHNDKGGNVHKVYADANKCSCGK
;
A
#
# COMPACT_ATOMS: atom_id res chain seq x y z
N MET A 1 1.30 -4.51 20.80
CA MET A 1 2.56 -5.26 20.67
C MET A 1 2.57 -6.61 21.39
N GLN A 2 2.22 -6.71 22.68
CA GLN A 2 2.21 -8.01 23.38
C GLN A 2 1.25 -9.03 22.76
N GLN A 3 0.08 -8.59 22.26
CA GLN A 3 -0.85 -9.46 21.54
C GLN A 3 -0.28 -10.06 20.24
N ILE A 4 0.55 -9.29 19.51
CA ILE A 4 1.21 -9.78 18.28
C ILE A 4 2.26 -10.83 18.66
N LYS A 5 3.02 -10.60 19.74
CA LYS A 5 4.00 -11.56 20.27
C LYS A 5 3.36 -12.91 20.64
N THR A 6 2.17 -12.88 21.24
CA THR A 6 1.43 -14.11 21.59
C THR A 6 0.84 -14.83 20.39
N LEU A 7 0.47 -14.11 19.33
CA LEU A 7 -0.07 -14.68 18.09
C LEU A 7 1.02 -15.23 17.17
N ASN A 8 2.13 -14.50 17.02
CA ASN A 8 3.25 -14.86 16.17
C ASN A 8 4.55 -14.18 16.65
N ALA A 9 5.45 -14.98 17.23
CA ALA A 9 6.72 -14.50 17.79
C ALA A 9 7.71 -14.02 16.71
N GLU A 10 7.67 -14.60 15.51
CA GLU A 10 8.55 -14.26 14.40
C GLU A 10 8.16 -12.93 13.76
N ALA A 11 6.86 -12.73 13.52
CA ALA A 11 6.33 -11.44 13.06
C ALA A 11 6.59 -10.33 14.09
N TYR A 12 6.47 -10.64 15.38
CA TYR A 12 6.83 -9.70 16.44
C TYR A 12 8.31 -9.29 16.38
N LYS A 13 9.23 -10.24 16.20
CA LYS A 13 10.66 -9.96 16.06
C LYS A 13 10.92 -9.07 14.84
N TRP A 14 10.38 -9.46 13.69
CA TRP A 14 10.51 -8.70 12.44
C TRP A 14 9.97 -7.26 12.56
N LEU A 15 8.82 -7.05 13.22
CA LEU A 15 8.28 -5.72 13.45
C LEU A 15 9.16 -4.87 14.38
N ASN A 16 9.79 -5.48 15.40
CA ASN A 16 10.71 -4.74 16.27
C ASN A 16 12.03 -4.38 15.58
N ASP A 17 12.44 -5.15 14.57
CA ASP A 17 13.63 -4.86 13.77
C ASP A 17 13.40 -3.66 12.82
N LEU A 18 12.14 -3.33 12.54
CA LEU A 18 11.77 -2.14 11.76
C LEU A 18 11.59 -0.91 12.67
N PRO A 19 12.04 0.29 12.24
CA PRO A 19 11.73 1.53 12.93
C PRO A 19 10.22 1.68 13.16
N LEU A 20 9.83 1.96 14.40
CA LEU A 20 8.44 1.96 14.83
C LEU A 20 7.58 2.85 13.92
N GLU A 21 8.07 4.04 13.55
CA GLU A 21 7.38 5.00 12.69
C GLU A 21 7.07 4.47 11.29
N LYS A 22 7.79 3.44 10.82
CA LYS A 22 7.63 2.89 9.46
C LYS A 22 6.52 1.85 9.35
N TRP A 23 6.12 1.23 10.45
CA TRP A 23 5.11 0.17 10.42
C TRP A 23 3.90 0.44 11.31
N THR A 24 4.01 1.32 12.30
CA THR A 24 2.84 1.73 13.08
C THR A 24 2.19 2.97 12.46
N MET A 25 0.88 2.88 12.20
CA MET A 25 0.10 4.05 11.75
C MET A 25 -0.14 5.06 12.88
N TYR A 26 0.16 4.72 14.14
CA TYR A 26 -0.16 5.52 15.32
C TYR A 26 0.94 6.52 15.71
N LEU A 27 2.20 6.26 15.34
CA LEU A 27 3.36 7.07 15.70
C LEU A 27 3.76 7.89 14.47
N ASP A 28 3.09 9.02 14.30
CA ASP A 28 3.17 9.80 13.08
C ASP A 28 4.11 11.02 13.22
N ASN A 29 4.57 11.36 14.43
CA ASN A 29 5.40 12.56 14.71
C ASN A 29 4.84 13.85 14.04
N GLY A 30 3.52 13.97 13.92
CA GLY A 30 2.81 15.06 13.22
C GLY A 30 2.56 14.81 11.72
N HIS A 31 3.06 13.72 11.15
CA HIS A 31 2.95 13.36 9.74
C HIS A 31 1.95 12.23 9.55
N LYS A 32 0.69 12.57 9.26
CA LYS A 32 -0.37 11.58 9.02
C LYS A 32 -0.13 10.86 7.70
N TRP A 33 0.02 9.54 7.73
CA TRP A 33 0.10 8.70 6.54
C TRP A 33 -1.19 7.90 6.33
N GLY A 34 -1.59 7.70 5.07
CA GLY A 34 -2.71 6.82 4.70
C GLY A 34 -4.10 7.33 5.04
N SER A 35 -5.02 6.40 5.35
CA SER A 35 -6.44 6.63 5.63
C SER A 35 -6.71 7.49 6.87
N LEU A 36 -5.71 7.74 7.72
CA LEU A 36 -5.81 8.66 8.86
C LEU A 36 -5.82 10.14 8.43
N THR A 37 -5.43 10.44 7.19
CA THR A 37 -5.61 11.79 6.59
C THR A 37 -7.01 11.99 6.04
N THR A 38 -7.66 10.91 5.59
CA THR A 38 -9.00 10.96 4.99
C THR A 38 -10.00 10.95 6.13
N ASN A 39 -10.34 12.14 6.60
CA ASN A 39 -11.36 12.29 7.63
C ASN A 39 -12.62 11.54 7.15
N VAL A 40 -13.07 10.52 7.89
CA VAL A 40 -14.24 9.71 7.51
C VAL A 40 -15.46 10.61 7.27
N PHE A 41 -15.51 11.76 7.95
CA PHE A 41 -16.53 12.79 7.76
C PHE A 41 -16.48 13.50 6.41
N GLU A 42 -15.33 13.60 5.73
CA GLU A 42 -15.25 14.17 4.38
C GLU A 42 -16.09 13.39 3.38
N SER A 43 -16.15 12.07 3.54
CA SER A 43 -17.00 11.22 2.70
C SER A 43 -18.49 11.52 2.89
N TYR A 44 -18.89 12.19 3.97
CA TYR A 44 -20.26 12.60 4.29
C TYR A 44 -20.54 14.07 4.01
N ASN A 45 -19.55 14.88 3.64
CA ASN A 45 -19.75 16.30 3.34
C ASN A 45 -20.85 16.54 2.30
N GLY A 46 -20.95 15.67 1.29
CA GLY A 46 -22.04 15.76 0.30
C GLY A 46 -23.44 15.53 0.90
N VAL A 47 -23.57 14.60 1.86
CA VAL A 47 -24.83 14.32 2.57
C VAL A 47 -25.19 15.47 3.50
N LEU A 48 -24.22 15.95 4.28
CA LEU A 48 -24.40 17.06 5.21
C LEU A 48 -24.74 18.37 4.48
N LYS A 49 -24.14 18.64 3.33
CA LYS A 49 -24.50 19.78 2.47
C LYS A 49 -25.95 19.70 2.00
N LYS A 50 -26.43 18.52 1.60
CA LYS A 50 -27.83 18.31 1.19
C LYS A 50 -28.82 18.42 2.35
N ALA A 51 -28.40 18.05 3.55
CA ALA A 51 -29.23 18.12 4.75
C ALA A 51 -29.30 19.53 5.36
N ARG A 52 -28.47 20.47 4.89
CA ARG A 52 -28.37 21.83 5.44
C ARG A 52 -29.69 22.58 5.31
N GLY A 53 -30.16 23.16 6.41
CA GLY A 53 -31.42 23.92 6.46
C GLY A 53 -32.66 23.07 6.74
N LEU A 54 -32.52 21.76 6.91
CA LEU A 54 -33.60 20.88 7.33
C LEU A 54 -33.73 20.83 8.86
N PRO A 55 -34.90 20.44 9.40
CA PRO A 55 -35.04 20.13 10.82
C PRO A 55 -34.03 19.07 11.28
N ILE A 56 -33.59 19.14 12.54
CA ILE A 56 -32.58 18.23 13.12
C ILE A 56 -32.94 16.76 12.90
N THR A 57 -34.22 16.41 13.09
CA THR A 57 -34.72 15.04 12.89
C THR A 57 -34.54 14.55 11.46
N ALA A 58 -34.83 15.40 10.46
CA ALA A 58 -34.62 15.08 9.05
C ALA A 58 -33.13 14.91 8.73
N MET A 59 -32.26 15.76 9.27
CA MET A 59 -30.81 15.64 9.09
C MET A 59 -30.26 14.32 9.64
N VAL A 60 -30.71 13.92 10.83
CA VAL A 60 -30.33 12.65 11.46
C VAL A 60 -30.80 11.47 10.61
N HIS A 61 -32.07 11.46 10.18
CA HIS A 61 -32.59 10.39 9.32
C HIS A 61 -31.82 10.27 8.00
N MET A 62 -31.51 11.39 7.34
CA MET A 62 -30.73 11.38 6.09
C MET A 62 -29.33 10.80 6.30
N THR A 63 -28.68 11.16 7.41
CA THR A 63 -27.33 10.69 7.72
C THR A 63 -27.32 9.20 8.04
N ILE A 64 -28.25 8.73 8.87
CA ILE A 64 -28.42 7.31 9.19
C ILE A 64 -28.71 6.50 7.93
N LYS A 65 -29.64 6.97 7.10
CA LYS A 65 -29.97 6.30 5.84
C LYS A 65 -28.74 6.19 4.93
N ALA A 66 -28.01 7.29 4.73
CA ALA A 66 -26.81 7.27 3.89
C ALA A 66 -25.72 6.34 4.43
N LEU A 67 -25.58 6.24 5.76
CA LEU A 67 -24.66 5.29 6.40
C LEU A 67 -25.07 3.84 6.12
N ILE A 68 -26.36 3.51 6.32
CA ILE A 68 -26.89 2.16 6.09
C ILE A 68 -26.75 1.78 4.62
N ASP A 69 -27.16 2.66 3.70
CA ASP A 69 -27.10 2.40 2.26
C ASP A 69 -25.65 2.09 1.83
N ARG A 70 -24.67 2.87 2.31
CA ARG A 70 -23.24 2.64 2.04
C ARG A 70 -22.71 1.35 2.66
N PHE A 71 -23.16 1.01 3.86
CA PHE A 71 -22.76 -0.23 4.52
C PHE A 71 -23.27 -1.44 3.73
N VAL A 72 -24.54 -1.42 3.33
CA VAL A 72 -25.15 -2.46 2.51
C VAL A 72 -24.41 -2.60 1.19
N GLU A 73 -24.19 -1.51 0.46
CA GLU A 73 -23.46 -1.50 -0.82
C GLU A 73 -22.04 -2.08 -0.70
N ARG A 74 -21.29 -1.69 0.33
CA ARG A 74 -19.93 -2.21 0.54
C ARG A 74 -19.93 -3.67 0.97
N ASN A 75 -20.89 -4.07 1.79
CA ASN A 75 -21.01 -5.46 2.23
C ASN A 75 -21.40 -6.38 1.06
N THR A 76 -22.36 -5.97 0.23
CA THR A 76 -22.74 -6.75 -0.97
C THR A 76 -21.57 -6.86 -1.94
N PHE A 77 -20.84 -5.77 -2.17
CA PHE A 77 -19.63 -5.78 -2.99
C PHE A 77 -18.56 -6.71 -2.42
N ALA A 78 -18.28 -6.64 -1.12
CA ALA A 78 -17.31 -7.51 -0.47
C ALA A 78 -17.70 -9.00 -0.56
N ASN A 79 -18.98 -9.33 -0.34
CA ASN A 79 -19.46 -10.70 -0.49
C ASN A 79 -19.34 -11.20 -1.93
N ALA A 80 -19.68 -10.38 -2.92
CA ALA A 80 -19.52 -10.75 -4.34
C ALA A 80 -18.05 -11.02 -4.71
N LEU A 81 -17.10 -10.30 -4.11
CA LEU A 81 -15.67 -10.58 -4.28
C LEU A 81 -15.26 -11.90 -3.63
N LEU A 82 -15.76 -12.18 -2.41
CA LEU A 82 -15.49 -13.44 -1.71
C LEU A 82 -16.05 -14.64 -2.47
N GLU A 83 -17.24 -14.52 -3.08
CA GLU A 83 -17.82 -15.54 -3.95
C GLU A 83 -16.95 -15.83 -5.18
N GLN A 84 -16.25 -14.80 -5.69
CA GLN A 84 -15.28 -14.94 -6.78
C GLN A 84 -13.88 -15.37 -6.30
N ASN A 85 -13.75 -15.74 -5.02
CA ASN A 85 -12.49 -16.11 -4.37
C ASN A 85 -11.41 -15.03 -4.48
N MET A 86 -11.82 -13.76 -4.55
CA MET A 86 -10.94 -12.61 -4.61
C MET A 86 -10.66 -12.09 -3.20
N VAL A 87 -9.38 -12.10 -2.81
CA VAL A 87 -8.93 -11.69 -1.46
C VAL A 87 -8.94 -10.17 -1.31
N TRP A 88 -8.87 -9.42 -2.42
CA TRP A 88 -8.73 -7.97 -2.42
C TRP A 88 -9.76 -7.29 -3.32
N PRO A 89 -10.16 -6.05 -3.01
CA PRO A 89 -10.89 -5.21 -3.96
C PRO A 89 -10.11 -5.03 -5.26
N LEU A 90 -10.83 -4.94 -6.38
CA LEU A 90 -10.26 -4.75 -7.72
C LEU A 90 -9.28 -3.57 -7.82
N SER A 91 -9.52 -2.51 -7.05
CA SER A 91 -8.62 -1.34 -7.00
C SER A 91 -7.24 -1.68 -6.42
N VAL A 92 -7.19 -2.52 -5.39
CA VAL A 92 -5.95 -2.97 -4.76
C VAL A 92 -5.24 -3.95 -5.68
N GLU A 93 -5.97 -4.88 -6.27
CA GLU A 93 -5.42 -5.83 -7.23
C GLU A 93 -4.81 -5.12 -8.44
N LYS A 94 -5.47 -4.07 -8.95
CA LYS A 94 -4.91 -3.23 -10.03
C LYS A 94 -3.57 -2.61 -9.63
N ILE A 95 -3.46 -2.04 -8.42
CA ILE A 95 -2.20 -1.45 -7.93
C ILE A 95 -1.11 -2.52 -7.82
N PHE A 96 -1.45 -3.69 -7.29
CA PHE A 96 -0.51 -4.82 -7.20
C PHE A 96 -0.05 -5.26 -8.58
N ASN A 97 -0.96 -5.46 -9.52
CA ASN A 97 -0.65 -5.90 -10.88
C ASN A 97 0.19 -4.86 -11.63
N GLU A 98 -0.09 -3.56 -11.47
CA GLU A 98 0.72 -2.49 -12.06
C GLU A 98 2.14 -2.48 -11.46
N SER A 99 2.26 -2.67 -10.15
CA SER A 99 3.55 -2.72 -9.46
C SER A 99 4.34 -3.96 -9.87
N TRP A 100 3.67 -5.12 -9.94
CA TRP A 100 4.22 -6.39 -10.41
C TRP A 100 4.70 -6.32 -11.86
N ARG A 101 3.91 -5.71 -12.75
CA ARG A 101 4.29 -5.52 -14.16
C ARG A 101 5.54 -4.64 -14.29
N LYS A 102 5.67 -3.61 -13.45
CA LYS A 102 6.90 -2.81 -13.40
C LYS A 102 8.07 -3.68 -12.93
N ASP A 103 7.91 -4.46 -11.87
CA ASP A 103 8.94 -5.35 -11.34
C ASP A 103 9.41 -6.43 -12.33
N GLN A 104 8.50 -7.03 -13.09
CA GLN A 104 8.87 -7.95 -14.16
C GLN A 104 9.74 -7.30 -15.24
N ALA A 105 9.49 -6.03 -15.57
CA ALA A 105 10.38 -5.29 -16.47
C ALA A 105 11.78 -5.13 -15.85
N HIS A 106 11.89 -4.96 -14.52
CA HIS A 106 13.17 -4.90 -13.81
C HIS A 106 13.91 -6.26 -13.76
N THR A 107 13.19 -7.37 -13.69
CA THR A 107 13.78 -8.72 -13.55
C THR A 107 14.47 -9.19 -14.84
N GLY A 108 13.95 -8.85 -16.02
CA GLY A 108 14.57 -9.16 -17.32
C GLY A 108 15.85 -8.36 -17.64
N LEU A 109 16.30 -7.53 -16.70
CA LEU A 109 17.43 -6.60 -16.84
C LEU A 109 18.54 -6.90 -15.83
N MET A 110 18.54 -8.10 -15.26
CA MET A 110 19.61 -8.60 -14.41
C MET A 110 20.20 -9.88 -15.02
N ASN A 111 21.43 -9.79 -15.53
CA ASN A 111 22.19 -10.97 -15.93
C ASN A 111 23.11 -11.37 -14.78
N TYR A 112 23.07 -12.64 -14.39
CA TYR A 112 23.97 -13.20 -13.39
C TYR A 112 24.90 -14.22 -14.04
N SER A 113 26.20 -14.04 -13.85
CA SER A 113 27.21 -15.01 -14.25
C SER A 113 27.65 -15.81 -13.03
N THR A 114 27.26 -17.09 -12.99
CA THR A 114 27.58 -18.02 -11.89
C THR A 114 29.09 -18.26 -11.74
N THR A 115 29.86 -18.09 -12.83
CA THR A 115 31.31 -18.36 -12.85
C THR A 115 32.14 -17.20 -12.31
N SER A 116 31.62 -15.98 -12.40
CA SER A 116 32.35 -14.76 -12.00
C SER A 116 31.70 -14.01 -10.83
N ALA A 117 30.56 -14.50 -10.31
CA ALA A 117 29.80 -13.86 -9.23
C ALA A 117 29.50 -12.37 -9.49
N VAL A 118 29.29 -12.01 -10.77
CA VAL A 118 28.96 -10.64 -11.19
C VAL A 118 27.50 -10.56 -11.59
N PHE A 119 26.82 -9.57 -11.02
CA PHE A 119 25.47 -9.15 -11.43
C PHE A 119 25.58 -7.94 -12.35
N GLU A 120 25.02 -8.03 -13.55
CA GLU A 120 24.84 -6.90 -14.47
C GLU A 120 23.41 -6.40 -14.35
N ILE A 121 23.24 -5.20 -13.80
CA ILE A 121 21.95 -4.58 -13.52
C ILE A 121 21.76 -3.39 -14.47
N PHE A 122 20.72 -3.41 -15.29
CA PHE A 122 20.36 -2.26 -16.12
C PHE A 122 19.36 -1.37 -15.37
N THR A 123 19.68 -0.08 -15.28
CA THR A 123 18.78 0.93 -14.70
C THR A 123 17.89 1.54 -15.76
N PHE A 124 16.63 1.79 -15.44
CA PHE A 124 15.71 2.45 -16.36
C PHE A 124 16.00 3.94 -16.44
N ALA A 125 15.97 4.48 -17.66
CA ALA A 125 15.94 5.91 -17.86
C ALA A 125 14.57 6.46 -17.46
N HIS A 126 14.55 7.36 -16.48
CA HIS A 126 13.37 8.13 -16.10
C HIS A 126 13.74 9.61 -16.03
N ASN A 127 12.99 10.47 -16.76
CA ASN A 127 13.28 11.90 -16.89
C ASN A 127 14.75 12.17 -17.24
N ASP A 128 15.24 11.55 -18.33
CA ASP A 128 16.61 11.66 -18.85
C ASP A 128 17.73 11.24 -17.88
N LYS A 129 17.39 10.54 -16.79
CA LYS A 129 18.35 9.98 -15.82
C LYS A 129 18.18 8.46 -15.74
N GLY A 130 19.26 7.72 -15.97
CA GLY A 130 19.27 6.25 -15.98
C GLY A 130 19.70 5.68 -17.33
N GLY A 131 19.38 4.42 -17.61
CA GLY A 131 19.85 3.72 -18.82
C GLY A 131 21.27 3.14 -18.67
N ASN A 132 21.81 3.12 -17.45
CA ASN A 132 23.17 2.66 -17.19
C ASN A 132 23.20 1.18 -16.83
N VAL A 133 24.26 0.51 -17.24
CA VAL A 133 24.60 -0.85 -16.79
C VAL A 133 25.53 -0.74 -15.60
N HIS A 134 25.13 -1.33 -14.48
CA HIS A 134 25.95 -1.44 -13.29
C HIS A 134 26.38 -2.89 -13.08
N LYS A 135 27.66 -3.08 -12.78
CA LYS A 135 28.24 -4.37 -12.41
C LYS A 135 28.43 -4.42 -10.91
N VAL A 136 27.80 -5.38 -10.26
CA VAL A 136 27.97 -5.65 -8.83
C VAL A 136 28.75 -6.94 -8.70
N TYR A 137 29.93 -6.83 -8.10
CA TYR A 137 30.83 -7.95 -7.83
C TYR A 137 30.53 -8.47 -6.44
N ALA A 138 29.83 -9.60 -6.34
CA ALA A 138 29.37 -10.13 -5.06
C ALA A 138 30.54 -10.49 -4.14
N ASP A 139 31.58 -11.12 -4.70
CA ASP A 139 32.76 -11.56 -3.93
C ASP A 139 33.57 -10.38 -3.38
N ALA A 140 33.56 -9.25 -4.09
CA ALA A 140 34.33 -8.07 -3.72
C ALA A 140 33.51 -7.03 -2.95
N ASN A 141 32.19 -7.21 -2.80
CA ASN A 141 31.25 -6.21 -2.29
C ASN A 141 31.43 -4.82 -2.94
N LYS A 142 31.65 -4.79 -4.26
CA LYS A 142 31.90 -3.54 -5.01
C LYS A 142 30.88 -3.35 -6.12
N CYS A 143 30.43 -2.11 -6.30
CA CYS A 143 29.61 -1.68 -7.43
C CYS A 143 30.44 -0.85 -8.42
N SER A 144 30.25 -1.05 -9.72
CA SER A 144 30.86 -0.21 -10.77
C SER A 144 30.33 1.24 -10.76
N CYS A 145 29.25 1.49 -10.02
CA CYS A 145 28.71 2.82 -9.75
C CYS A 145 29.54 3.64 -8.75
N GLY A 146 30.56 3.04 -8.11
CA GLY A 146 31.45 3.72 -7.16
C GLY A 146 30.80 4.12 -5.85
N LYS A 147 29.63 3.55 -5.52
CA LYS A 147 28.93 3.70 -4.24
C LYS A 147 29.02 2.44 -3.42
#